data_AF-A0A2N5AIM9-F1
#
_entry.id   AF-A0A2N5AIM9-F1
#
_cell.length_a   1.000
_cell.length_b   1.000
_cell.length_c   1.000
_cell.angle_alpha   90.00
_cell.angle_beta   90.00
_cell.angle_gamma   90.00
#
_symmetry.space_group_name_H-M   'P 1'
#
loop_
_entity.id
_entity.type
_entity.pdbx_description
1 polymer ?
#
loop_
_entity_poly.entity_id
_entity_poly.type
_entity_poly.pdbx_seq_one_letter_code
_entity_poly.pdbx_strand_id
1 'polypeptide(L)' 'MVKLAFPRELRLLTPSHFTFVFQQPQRAGTPQITILGRLNSLGHPRIGLTAPTKTV' A
#
# COMPACT_ATOMS: atom_id res chain seq x y z
N MET A 1 23.52 13.81 -1.68
CA MET A 1 22.13 14.09 -1.24
C MET A 1 21.46 12.76 -0.96
N VAL A 2 21.04 12.50 0.29
CA VAL A 2 20.35 11.25 0.64
C VAL A 2 18.88 11.37 0.22
N LYS A 3 18.41 10.45 -0.63
CA LYS A 3 17.02 10.43 -1.10
C LYS A 3 16.18 9.57 -0.15
N LEU A 4 15.41 10.22 0.73
CA LEU A 4 14.45 9.55 1.61
C LEU A 4 13.19 9.19 0.84
N ALA A 5 13.28 8.16 0.00
CA ALA A 5 12.16 7.69 -0.80
C ALA A 5 12.19 6.18 -0.94
N PHE A 6 11.01 5.56 -0.97
CA PHE A 6 10.91 4.14 -1.31
C PHE A 6 11.37 3.93 -2.76
N PRO A 7 12.30 3.01 -3.06
CA PRO A 7 12.61 2.62 -4.43
C PRO A 7 11.39 2.02 -5.14
N ARG A 8 11.43 1.97 -6.47
CA ARG A 8 10.31 1.51 -7.31
C ARG A 8 9.82 0.11 -6.93
N GLU A 9 10.75 -0.80 -6.65
CA GLU A 9 10.49 -2.18 -6.26
C GLU A 9 9.73 -2.32 -4.92
N LEU A 10 9.90 -1.35 -4.01
CA LEU A 10 9.23 -1.32 -2.71
C LEU A 10 7.87 -0.62 -2.78
N ARG A 11 7.38 -0.21 -3.96
CA ARG A 11 6.11 0.50 -4.12
C ARG A 11 5.05 -0.36 -4.79
N LEU A 12 3.79 -0.19 -4.36
CA LEU A 12 2.63 -0.63 -5.12
C LEU A 12 2.33 0.45 -6.18
N LEU A 13 2.58 0.13 -7.45
CA LEU A 13 2.51 1.10 -8.56
C LEU A 13 1.27 0.91 -9.45
N THR A 14 0.82 -0.33 -9.64
CA THR A 14 -0.27 -0.66 -10.58
C THR A 14 -1.56 -0.93 -9.84
N PRO A 15 -2.73 -0.68 -10.46
CA PRO A 15 -4.02 -1.03 -9.87
C PRO A 15 -4.11 -2.50 -9.41
N SER A 16 -3.53 -3.42 -10.19
CA SER A 16 -3.49 -4.85 -9.85
C SER A 16 -2.78 -5.14 -8.53
N HIS A 17 -1.75 -4.36 -8.15
CA HIS A 17 -1.09 -4.49 -6.86
C HIS A 17 -2.01 -4.13 -5.69
N PHE A 18 -2.82 -3.08 -5.86
CA PHE A 18 -3.82 -2.69 -4.86
C PHE A 18 -4.96 -3.70 -4.79
N THR A 19 -5.49 -4.13 -5.94
CA THR A 19 -6.52 -5.18 -6.01
C THR A 19 -6.06 -6.46 -5.31
N PHE A 20 -4.81 -6.87 -5.50
CA PHE A 20 -4.25 -8.03 -4.81
C PHE A 20 -4.33 -7.88 -3.28
N VAL A 21 -4.00 -6.72 -2.71
CA VAL A 21 -4.13 -6.51 -1.25
C VAL A 21 -5.61 -6.48 -0.84
N PHE A 22 -6.47 -5.82 -1.62
CA PHE A 22 -7.89 -5.64 -1.31
C PHE A 22 -8.73 -6.93 -1.39
N GLN A 23 -8.27 -7.95 -2.11
CA GLN A 23 -8.95 -9.25 -2.20
C GLN A 23 -8.93 -10.03 -0.88
N GLN A 24 -7.86 -9.94 -0.10
CA GLN A 24 -7.73 -10.64 1.19
C GLN A 24 -6.90 -9.80 2.18
N PRO A 25 -7.42 -8.65 2.64
CA PRO A 25 -6.68 -7.75 3.48
C PRO A 25 -6.77 -8.16 4.95
N GLN A 26 -5.63 -8.15 5.62
CA GLN A 26 -5.55 -7.98 7.07
C GLN A 26 -5.70 -6.48 7.37
N ARG A 27 -6.71 -6.13 8.15
CA ARG A 27 -7.04 -4.73 8.46
C ARG A 27 -6.54 -4.37 9.86
N ALA A 28 -5.83 -3.25 9.96
CA ALA A 28 -5.48 -2.62 11.22
C ALA A 28 -5.59 -1.11 11.06
N GLY A 29 -6.07 -0.39 12.06
CA GLY A 29 -6.14 1.06 11.94
C GLY A 29 -7.08 1.71 12.94
N THR A 30 -7.12 3.02 12.86
CA THR A 30 -8.01 3.90 13.60
C THR A 30 -9.01 4.55 12.64
N PRO A 31 -10.02 5.30 13.11
CA PRO A 31 -10.93 6.02 12.23
C PRO A 31 -10.25 7.01 11.27
N GLN A 32 -9.05 7.49 11.63
CA GLN A 32 -8.28 8.45 10.82
C GLN A 32 -7.40 7.77 9.76
N ILE A 33 -6.90 6.56 10.05
CA ILE A 33 -5.97 5.85 9.18
C ILE A 33 -6.32 4.37 9.16
N THR A 34 -6.55 3.83 7.95
CA THR A 34 -6.71 2.38 7.74
C THR A 34 -5.46 1.83 7.05
N ILE A 35 -4.84 0.84 7.69
CA ILE A 35 -3.73 0.07 7.15
C ILE A 35 -4.28 -1.27 6.67
N LEU A 36 -4.03 -1.58 5.39
CA LEU A 36 -4.39 -2.85 4.78
C LEU A 36 -3.11 -3.59 4.42
N GLY A 37 -2.91 -4.77 5.01
CA GLY A 37 -1.76 -5.64 4.76
C GLY A 37 -2.18 -6.96 4.14
N ARG A 38 -1.28 -7.59 3.38
CA ARG A 38 -1.44 -8.97 2.90
C ARG A 38 -0.07 -9.62 2.84
N LEU A 39 0.01 -10.92 3.15
CA LEU A 39 1.22 -11.70 2.90
C LEU A 39 1.54 -11.65 1.40
N ASN A 40 2.76 -11.26 1.07
CA ASN A 40 3.24 -11.30 -0.29
C ASN A 40 4.20 -12.51 -0.44
N SER A 41 4.37 -12.99 -1.66
CA SER A 41 5.34 -14.03 -2.00
C SER A 41 6.69 -13.45 -2.44
N LEU A 42 6.89 -12.15 -2.24
CA LEU A 42 8.13 -11.47 -2.62
C LEU A 42 9.10 -11.54 -1.43
N GLY A 43 10.39 -11.61 -1.71
CA GLY A 43 11.42 -11.53 -0.67
C GLY A 43 11.53 -10.16 0.01
N HIS A 44 10.62 -9.22 -0.29
CA HIS A 44 10.65 -7.86 0.22
C HIS A 44 9.24 -7.27 0.39
N PRO A 45 9.05 -6.33 1.35
CA PRO A 45 7.79 -5.63 1.51
C PRO A 45 7.54 -4.64 0.36
N ARG A 46 6.28 -4.25 0.18
CA ARG A 46 5.87 -3.16 -0.71
C ARG A 46 4.82 -2.30 -0.04
N ILE A 47 4.87 -0.98 -0.27
CA ILE A 47 3.94 -0.01 0.30
C ILE A 47 3.22 0.78 -0.80
N GLY A 48 1.94 1.03 -0.59
CA GLY A 48 1.12 1.93 -1.42
C GLY A 48 0.26 2.78 -0.53
N LEU A 49 -0.02 4.01 -0.97
CA LEU A 49 -0.94 4.92 -0.29
C LEU A 49 -2.13 5.17 -1.20
N THR A 50 -3.33 4.96 -0.67
CA THR A 50 -4.58 5.38 -1.31
C THR A 50 -5.23 6.44 -0.45
N ALA A 51 -5.25 7.68 -0.94
CA ALA A 51 -6.03 8.74 -0.35
C ALA A 51 -7.27 8.95 -1.23
N PRO A 52 -8.49 8.85 -0.70
CA PRO A 52 -9.67 9.22 -1.47
C PRO A 52 -9.57 10.71 -1.80
N THR A 53 -9.55 11.05 -3.09
CA THR A 53 -9.75 12.43 -3.53
C THR A 53 -11.23 12.73 -3.40
N LYS A 54 -11.67 13.09 -2.19
CA LYS A 54 -13.01 13.64 -2.00
C LYS A 54 -12.99 15.05 -2.58
N THR A 55 -13.45 15.18 -3.82
CA THR A 55 -14.14 16.40 -4.25
C THR A 55 -15.57 16.22 -3.75
N VAL A 56 -15.88 16.87 -2.63
CA VAL A 56 -17.28 17.06 -2.23
C VAL A 56 -17.89 18.10 -3.16
#